data_AF-A0A7Z9WN06-F1
#
_entry.id   AF-A0A7Z9WN06-F1
#
_cell.length_a   1.000
_cell.length_b   1.000
_cell.length_c   1.000
_cell.angle_alpha   90.00
_cell.angle_beta   90.00
_cell.angle_gamma   90.00
#
_symmetry.space_group_name_H-M   'P 1'
#
loop_
_entity.id
_entity.type
_entity.pdbx_description
1 polymer ?
#
loop_
_entity_poly.entity_id
_entity_poly.type
_entity_poly.pdbx_seq_one_letter_code
_entity_poly.pdbx_strand_id
1 'polypeptide(L)'
;EAAGDTPVISFGARHVHPDVSARLEYAAMVGGCVGCATPAAAKLKGIKPTGTIPHAMILIFGDTVKATEAFDRHMPPELPRIALVDTFKDEVEESLRVAKALGDRLWGVRLDTPRERGRVTPHLVKEVRAHLDLAGFKHVKIFVSGGITPERIRQFAAEGAPVDGYGIGSAISSAPPIDFTADIKAVEGRPIAKRGRLPGITPNPRLKRVKLRPRSKPEE
;
A
#
# COMPACT_ATOMS: atom_id res chain seq x y z
N GLU A 1 8.03 9.56 2.92
CA GLU A 1 9.26 10.27 2.50
C GLU A 1 9.58 10.01 1.03
N ALA A 2 10.01 8.80 0.62
CA ALA A 2 10.36 8.53 -0.78
C ALA A 2 9.26 8.89 -1.79
N ALA A 3 7.99 8.67 -1.44
CA ALA A 3 6.84 8.98 -2.29
C ALA A 3 6.42 10.46 -2.28
N GLY A 4 7.04 11.32 -1.46
CA GLY A 4 6.58 12.70 -1.29
C GLY A 4 5.08 12.77 -0.96
N ASP A 5 4.34 13.51 -1.79
CA ASP A 5 2.89 13.65 -1.71
C ASP A 5 2.11 12.57 -2.48
N THR A 6 2.80 11.72 -3.24
CA THR A 6 2.15 10.64 -4.01
C THR A 6 1.56 9.60 -3.04
N PRO A 7 0.26 9.31 -3.13
CA PRO A 7 -0.41 8.40 -2.20
C PRO A 7 0.16 6.97 -2.26
N VAL A 8 0.34 6.38 -1.09
CA VAL A 8 0.80 4.99 -0.92
C VAL A 8 -0.29 4.17 -0.25
N ILE A 9 -0.66 3.05 -0.87
CA ILE A 9 -1.64 2.09 -0.36
C ILE A 9 -0.90 0.82 0.07
N SER A 10 -1.19 0.33 1.28
CA SER A 10 -0.63 -0.92 1.77
C SER A 10 -1.38 -2.13 1.20
N PHE A 11 -0.64 -3.03 0.53
CA PHE A 11 -1.12 -4.31 -0.02
C PHE A 11 -0.35 -5.50 0.59
N GLY A 12 0.16 -5.32 1.81
CA GLY A 12 1.09 -6.25 2.46
C GLY A 12 0.44 -7.46 3.13
N ALA A 13 -0.88 -7.44 3.35
CA ALA A 13 -1.59 -8.44 4.15
C ALA A 13 -1.34 -9.90 3.71
N ARG A 14 -1.15 -10.15 2.41
CA ARG A 14 -0.93 -11.50 1.86
C ARG A 14 0.44 -12.13 2.19
N HIS A 15 1.39 -11.35 2.71
CA HIS A 15 2.75 -11.84 3.01
C HIS A 15 2.97 -12.21 4.49
N VAL A 16 1.95 -12.05 5.33
CA VAL A 16 2.01 -12.34 6.76
C VAL A 16 0.91 -13.31 7.17
N HIS A 17 1.03 -13.86 8.37
CA HIS A 17 -0.03 -14.67 8.95
C HIS A 17 -1.34 -13.85 9.02
N PRO A 18 -2.50 -14.41 8.62
CA PRO A 18 -3.76 -13.67 8.55
C PRO A 18 -4.16 -13.02 9.88
N ASP A 19 -3.84 -13.65 11.02
CA ASP A 19 -4.14 -13.11 12.36
C ASP A 19 -3.47 -11.76 12.67
N VAL A 20 -2.36 -11.43 11.99
CA VAL A 20 -1.64 -10.17 12.19
C VAL A 20 -1.84 -9.17 11.05
N SER A 21 -2.51 -9.56 9.97
CA SER A 21 -2.71 -8.74 8.76
C SER A 21 -3.34 -7.37 9.06
N ALA A 22 -4.37 -7.34 9.89
CA ALA A 22 -5.07 -6.11 10.27
C ALA A 22 -4.15 -5.13 11.01
N ARG A 23 -3.29 -5.66 11.91
CA ARG A 23 -2.34 -4.86 12.69
C ARG A 23 -1.19 -4.36 11.83
N LEU A 24 -0.71 -5.19 10.91
CA LEU A 24 0.32 -4.81 9.95
C LEU A 24 -0.13 -3.61 9.10
N GLU A 25 -1.29 -3.70 8.45
CA GLU A 25 -1.76 -2.62 7.59
C GLU A 25 -2.17 -1.38 8.40
N TYR A 26 -2.69 -1.55 9.63
CA TYR A 26 -2.87 -0.43 10.55
C TYR A 26 -1.54 0.28 10.84
N ALA A 27 -0.48 -0.46 11.15
CA ALA A 27 0.85 0.10 11.36
C ALA A 27 1.39 0.80 10.10
N ALA A 28 1.14 0.25 8.90
CA ALA A 28 1.48 0.88 7.64
C ALA A 28 0.78 2.23 7.45
N MET A 29 -0.50 2.33 7.84
CA MET A 29 -1.24 3.59 7.80
C MET A 29 -0.78 4.59 8.86
N VAL A 30 -0.39 4.13 10.05
CA VAL A 30 0.28 4.99 11.06
C VAL A 30 1.62 5.51 10.53
N GLY A 31 2.33 4.70 9.74
CA GLY A 31 3.60 5.06 9.08
C GLY A 31 3.45 5.97 7.85
N GLY A 32 2.22 6.27 7.41
CA GLY A 32 1.97 7.22 6.31
C GLY A 32 1.26 6.66 5.08
N CYS A 33 0.89 5.36 5.03
CA CYS A 33 0.01 4.87 3.97
C CYS A 33 -1.38 5.51 4.09
N VAL A 34 -1.96 5.93 2.98
CA VAL A 34 -3.30 6.58 2.95
C VAL A 34 -4.45 5.57 2.93
N GLY A 35 -4.16 4.29 2.67
CA GLY A 35 -5.16 3.23 2.59
C GLY A 35 -4.56 1.83 2.78
N CYS A 36 -5.44 0.84 2.82
CA CYS A 36 -5.11 -0.56 3.04
C CYS A 36 -6.04 -1.49 2.24
N ALA A 37 -5.61 -2.74 2.01
CA ALA A 37 -6.41 -3.74 1.28
C ALA A 37 -7.46 -4.43 2.16
N THR A 38 -7.23 -4.59 3.47
CA THR A 38 -8.12 -5.41 4.30
C THR A 38 -9.24 -4.60 4.97
N PRO A 39 -10.49 -5.11 4.99
CA PRO A 39 -11.57 -4.50 5.77
C PRO A 39 -11.26 -4.42 7.27
N ALA A 40 -10.53 -5.40 7.81
CA ALA A 40 -10.18 -5.45 9.22
C ALA A 40 -9.24 -4.28 9.62
N ALA A 41 -8.21 -4.00 8.82
CA ALA A 41 -7.34 -2.83 9.06
C ALA A 41 -8.09 -1.51 8.85
N ALA A 42 -8.93 -1.43 7.81
CA ALA A 42 -9.73 -0.26 7.53
C ALA A 42 -10.65 0.09 8.72
N LYS A 43 -11.28 -0.93 9.32
CA LYS A 43 -12.07 -0.79 10.55
C LYS A 43 -11.25 -0.27 11.73
N LEU A 44 -10.01 -0.74 11.93
CA LEU A 44 -9.13 -0.26 13.01
C LEU A 44 -8.77 1.22 12.86
N LYS A 45 -8.65 1.72 11.62
CA LYS A 45 -8.32 3.12 11.33
C LYS A 45 -9.55 4.02 11.19
N GLY A 46 -10.74 3.44 11.04
CA GLY A 46 -11.99 4.19 10.81
C GLY A 46 -12.11 4.71 9.37
N ILE A 47 -11.56 3.99 8.38
CA ILE A 47 -11.65 4.33 6.96
C ILE A 47 -12.38 3.24 6.17
N LYS A 48 -12.74 3.53 4.92
CA LYS A 48 -13.19 2.49 3.97
C LYS A 48 -11.96 1.77 3.38
N PRO A 49 -11.97 0.43 3.25
CA PRO A 49 -10.90 -0.27 2.55
C PRO A 49 -10.88 0.11 1.07
N THR A 50 -9.70 0.06 0.46
CA THR A 50 -9.51 0.41 -0.96
C THR A 50 -8.93 -0.78 -1.71
N GLY A 51 -9.43 -1.02 -2.91
CA GLY A 51 -8.94 -2.07 -3.80
C GLY A 51 -9.29 -1.76 -5.25
N THR A 52 -8.65 -2.47 -6.17
CA THR A 52 -8.91 -2.36 -7.62
C THR A 52 -9.37 -3.72 -8.16
N ILE A 53 -9.63 -3.77 -9.46
CA ILE A 53 -9.94 -5.02 -10.17
C ILE A 53 -8.72 -5.98 -10.08
N PRO A 54 -8.89 -7.25 -9.68
CA PRO A 54 -7.82 -8.25 -9.67
C PRO A 54 -7.69 -8.95 -11.04
N HIS A 55 -6.50 -9.48 -11.35
CA HIS A 55 -6.28 -10.30 -12.57
C HIS A 55 -7.27 -11.47 -12.68
N ALA A 56 -7.62 -12.11 -11.56
CA ALA A 56 -8.57 -13.22 -11.55
C ALA A 56 -9.91 -12.87 -12.20
N MET A 57 -10.42 -11.65 -11.98
CA MET A 57 -11.65 -11.20 -12.63
C MET A 57 -11.46 -11.05 -14.15
N ILE A 58 -10.35 -10.44 -14.58
CA ILE A 58 -10.05 -10.25 -16.00
C ILE A 58 -9.89 -11.60 -16.71
N LEU A 59 -9.23 -12.57 -16.07
CA LEU A 59 -9.06 -13.93 -16.59
C LEU A 59 -10.40 -14.65 -16.77
N ILE A 60 -11.33 -14.54 -15.80
CA ILE A 60 -12.66 -15.16 -15.89
C ILE A 60 -13.48 -14.57 -17.05
N PHE A 61 -13.39 -13.25 -17.27
CA PHE A 61 -14.08 -12.59 -18.39
C PHE A 61 -13.38 -12.80 -19.75
N GLY A 62 -12.11 -13.22 -19.73
CA GLY A 62 -11.28 -13.41 -20.92
C GLY A 62 -10.92 -12.12 -21.66
N ASP A 63 -11.21 -10.96 -21.07
CA ASP A 63 -10.94 -9.64 -21.67
C ASP A 63 -10.98 -8.52 -20.61
N THR A 64 -10.00 -7.61 -20.65
CA THR A 64 -9.88 -6.53 -19.67
C THR A 64 -10.98 -5.49 -19.81
N VAL A 65 -11.42 -5.17 -21.04
CA VAL A 65 -12.50 -4.19 -21.26
C VAL A 65 -13.80 -4.75 -20.69
N LYS A 66 -14.17 -5.98 -21.06
CA LYS A 66 -15.39 -6.63 -20.54
C LYS A 66 -15.41 -6.70 -19.01
N ALA A 67 -14.28 -7.07 -18.40
CA ALA A 67 -14.15 -7.12 -16.94
C ALA A 67 -14.33 -5.73 -16.31
N THR A 68 -13.72 -4.71 -16.90
CA THR A 68 -13.79 -3.32 -16.38
C THR A 68 -15.19 -2.72 -16.55
N GLU A 69 -15.87 -2.97 -17.67
CA GLU A 69 -17.28 -2.58 -17.87
C GLU A 69 -18.23 -3.29 -16.91
N ALA A 70 -17.99 -4.58 -16.62
CA ALA A 70 -18.75 -5.30 -15.62
C ALA A 70 -18.52 -4.73 -14.21
N PHE A 71 -17.27 -4.41 -13.86
CA PHE A 71 -16.96 -3.75 -12.60
C PHE A 71 -17.65 -2.38 -12.49
N ASP A 72 -17.60 -1.57 -13.54
CA ASP A 72 -18.24 -0.27 -13.61
C ASP A 72 -19.76 -0.34 -13.40
N ARG A 73 -20.42 -1.36 -13.97
CA ARG A 73 -21.87 -1.58 -13.86
C ARG A 73 -22.34 -1.98 -12.46
N HIS A 74 -21.52 -2.74 -11.72
CA HIS A 74 -21.95 -3.38 -10.48
C HIS A 74 -21.41 -2.73 -9.21
N MET A 75 -20.32 -1.97 -9.30
CA MET A 75 -19.70 -1.37 -8.13
C MET A 75 -20.26 0.03 -7.83
N PRO A 76 -20.36 0.43 -6.55
CA PRO A 76 -20.83 1.76 -6.17
C PRO A 76 -20.07 2.89 -6.89
N PRO A 77 -20.74 3.96 -7.35
CA PRO A 77 -20.15 5.02 -8.16
C PRO A 77 -19.00 5.75 -7.46
N GLU A 78 -18.97 5.78 -6.13
CA GLU A 78 -17.89 6.42 -5.35
C GLU A 78 -16.56 5.65 -5.38
N LEU A 79 -16.55 4.39 -5.83
CA LEU A 79 -15.32 3.63 -5.97
C LEU A 79 -14.61 3.97 -7.28
N PRO A 80 -13.34 4.40 -7.25
CA PRO A 80 -12.59 4.68 -8.47
C PRO A 80 -12.50 3.46 -9.38
N ARG A 81 -12.79 3.65 -10.67
CA ARG A 81 -12.58 2.63 -11.71
C ARG A 81 -11.10 2.62 -12.09
N ILE A 82 -10.34 1.73 -11.46
CA ILE A 82 -8.92 1.51 -11.76
C ILE A 82 -8.76 0.15 -12.43
N ALA A 83 -8.46 0.16 -13.72
CA ALA A 83 -8.30 -1.05 -14.53
C ALA A 83 -6.88 -1.62 -14.41
N LEU A 84 -6.74 -2.94 -14.35
CA LEU A 84 -5.45 -3.62 -14.34
C LEU A 84 -5.09 -4.02 -15.77
N VAL A 85 -4.01 -3.47 -16.33
CA VAL A 85 -3.79 -3.42 -17.80
C VAL A 85 -2.66 -4.31 -18.30
N ASP A 86 -2.10 -5.15 -17.44
CA ASP A 86 -0.97 -6.05 -17.72
C ASP A 86 -1.37 -7.54 -17.74
N THR A 87 -2.65 -7.85 -17.96
CA THR A 87 -3.16 -9.24 -17.94
C THR A 87 -2.93 -10.00 -19.24
N PHE A 88 -3.30 -9.41 -20.38
CA PHE A 88 -3.28 -10.11 -21.68
C PHE A 88 -2.36 -9.44 -22.71
N LYS A 89 -2.49 -8.11 -22.85
CA LYS A 89 -1.79 -7.33 -23.86
C LYS A 89 -0.70 -6.47 -23.24
N ASP A 90 0.03 -5.80 -24.12
CA ASP A 90 0.92 -4.70 -23.74
C ASP A 90 0.15 -3.60 -23.00
N GLU A 91 0.75 -3.04 -21.97
CA GLU A 91 0.12 -2.08 -21.07
C GLU A 91 -0.33 -0.80 -21.78
N VAL A 92 0.35 -0.37 -22.85
CA VAL A 92 -0.07 0.78 -23.66
C VAL A 92 -1.33 0.43 -24.45
N GLU A 93 -1.32 -0.70 -25.16
CA GLU A 93 -2.48 -1.14 -25.94
C GLU A 93 -3.69 -1.33 -25.03
N GLU A 94 -3.51 -2.02 -23.91
CA GLU A 94 -4.61 -2.35 -23.01
C GLU A 94 -5.16 -1.11 -22.30
N SER A 95 -4.29 -0.17 -21.90
CA SER A 95 -4.69 1.12 -21.33
C SER A 95 -5.56 1.92 -22.30
N LEU A 96 -5.19 1.98 -23.58
CA LEU A 96 -5.98 2.67 -24.61
C LEU A 96 -7.33 1.98 -24.86
N ARG A 97 -7.37 0.64 -24.83
CA ARG A 97 -8.60 -0.13 -24.99
C ARG A 97 -9.60 0.16 -23.87
N VAL A 98 -9.18 0.12 -22.61
CA VAL A 98 -10.06 0.42 -21.48
C VAL A 98 -10.46 1.89 -21.42
N ALA A 99 -9.54 2.81 -21.75
CA ALA A 99 -9.83 4.24 -21.77
C ALA A 99 -10.89 4.59 -22.84
N LYS A 100 -10.79 4.01 -24.04
CA LYS A 100 -11.80 4.18 -25.10
C LYS A 100 -13.18 3.64 -24.71
N ALA A 101 -13.24 2.51 -24.01
CA ALA A 101 -14.50 1.89 -23.63
C ALA A 101 -15.22 2.62 -22.48
N LEU A 102 -14.47 3.07 -21.47
CA LEU A 102 -15.05 3.72 -20.28
C LEU A 102 -15.13 5.24 -20.40
N GLY A 103 -14.30 5.88 -21.22
CA GLY A 103 -14.24 7.34 -21.35
C GLY A 103 -13.98 8.03 -20.01
N ASP A 104 -14.79 9.02 -19.67
CA ASP A 104 -14.70 9.79 -18.43
C ASP A 104 -14.97 8.96 -17.17
N ARG A 105 -15.58 7.77 -17.31
CA ARG A 105 -15.82 6.87 -16.18
C ARG A 105 -14.55 6.17 -15.72
N LEU A 106 -13.50 6.10 -16.56
CA LEU A 106 -12.22 5.53 -16.16
C LEU A 106 -11.45 6.53 -15.30
N TRP A 107 -11.21 6.17 -14.04
CA TRP A 107 -10.45 7.02 -13.13
C TRP A 107 -8.94 6.79 -13.28
N GLY A 108 -8.51 5.56 -13.57
CA GLY A 108 -7.09 5.25 -13.75
C GLY A 108 -6.81 3.86 -14.28
N VAL A 109 -5.53 3.61 -14.55
CA VAL A 109 -4.97 2.29 -14.87
C VAL A 109 -3.93 1.93 -13.80
N ARG A 110 -3.80 0.63 -13.51
CA ARG A 110 -2.76 0.10 -12.63
C ARG A 110 -1.83 -0.79 -13.44
N LEU A 111 -0.53 -0.52 -13.34
CA LEU A 111 0.55 -1.33 -13.89
C LEU A 111 1.10 -2.23 -12.78
N ASP A 112 1.07 -3.55 -12.98
CA ASP A 112 1.62 -4.55 -12.06
C ASP A 112 2.60 -5.51 -12.77
N THR A 113 3.20 -5.04 -13.88
CA THR A 113 3.99 -5.84 -14.82
C THR A 113 4.92 -6.81 -14.10
N PRO A 114 4.84 -8.13 -14.41
CA PRO A 114 5.60 -9.14 -13.69
C PRO A 114 7.10 -9.04 -13.98
N ARG A 115 7.92 -9.68 -13.13
CA ARG A 115 9.40 -9.64 -13.26
C ARG A 115 9.86 -10.24 -14.58
N GLU A 116 9.20 -11.29 -15.02
CA GLU A 116 9.45 -12.04 -16.25
C GLU A 116 9.24 -11.16 -17.49
N ARG A 117 8.55 -10.03 -17.34
CA ARG A 117 8.32 -9.00 -18.37
C ARG A 117 9.10 -7.70 -18.10
N GLY A 118 10.05 -7.71 -17.16
CA GLY A 118 10.92 -6.57 -16.89
C GLY A 118 10.46 -5.63 -15.78
N ARG A 119 9.31 -5.91 -15.12
CA ARG A 119 8.66 -5.04 -14.14
C ARG A 119 8.19 -3.71 -14.71
N VAL A 120 7.38 -2.99 -13.93
CA VAL A 120 7.03 -1.61 -14.26
C VAL A 120 8.29 -0.73 -14.20
N THR A 121 8.63 -0.05 -15.30
CA THR A 121 9.77 0.87 -15.38
C THR A 121 9.30 2.32 -15.47
N PRO A 122 10.16 3.31 -15.12
CA PRO A 122 9.85 4.72 -15.35
C PRO A 122 9.54 5.04 -16.82
N HIS A 123 10.23 4.36 -17.75
CA HIS A 123 9.98 4.50 -19.18
C HIS A 123 8.58 4.01 -19.57
N LEU A 124 8.18 2.82 -19.11
CA LEU A 124 6.84 2.28 -19.38
C LEU A 124 5.72 3.23 -18.87
N VAL A 125 5.89 3.80 -17.67
CA VAL A 125 4.92 4.76 -17.13
C VAL A 125 4.81 6.00 -18.03
N LYS A 126 5.94 6.54 -18.50
CA LYS A 126 5.96 7.68 -19.43
C LYS A 126 5.33 7.33 -20.78
N GLU A 127 5.59 6.13 -21.28
CA GLU A 127 5.05 5.65 -22.54
C GLU A 127 3.51 5.51 -22.47
N VAL A 128 2.99 4.88 -21.43
CA VAL A 128 1.54 4.78 -21.17
C VAL A 128 0.93 6.17 -21.05
N ARG A 129 1.57 7.08 -20.29
CA ARG A 129 1.10 8.47 -20.15
C ARG A 129 1.02 9.18 -21.50
N ALA A 130 2.08 9.13 -22.30
CA ALA A 130 2.16 9.81 -23.58
C ALA A 130 1.05 9.33 -24.54
N HIS A 131 0.80 8.02 -24.61
CA HIS A 131 -0.24 7.46 -25.45
C HIS A 131 -1.65 7.80 -24.97
N LEU A 132 -1.90 7.75 -23.66
CA LEU A 132 -3.19 8.19 -23.09
C LEU A 132 -3.44 9.67 -23.39
N ASP A 133 -2.42 10.51 -23.25
CA ASP A 133 -2.54 11.96 -23.49
C ASP A 133 -2.78 12.30 -24.96
N LEU A 134 -2.09 11.63 -25.88
CA LEU A 134 -2.31 11.75 -27.33
C LEU A 134 -3.71 11.29 -27.74
N ALA A 135 -4.25 10.28 -27.05
CA ALA A 135 -5.62 9.81 -27.25
C ALA A 135 -6.69 10.65 -26.52
N GLY A 136 -6.30 11.73 -25.81
CA GLY A 136 -7.21 12.65 -25.13
C GLY A 136 -7.57 12.28 -23.69
N PHE A 137 -7.00 11.21 -23.13
CA PHE A 137 -7.32 10.67 -21.80
C PHE A 137 -6.39 11.19 -20.70
N LYS A 138 -6.17 12.51 -20.67
CA LYS A 138 -5.26 13.17 -19.70
C LYS A 138 -5.70 13.04 -18.24
N HIS A 139 -6.97 12.76 -18.00
CA HIS A 139 -7.55 12.58 -16.66
C HIS A 139 -7.26 11.21 -16.04
N VAL A 140 -6.95 10.21 -16.86
CA VAL A 140 -6.77 8.82 -16.42
C VAL A 140 -5.49 8.72 -15.61
N LYS A 141 -5.56 8.42 -14.31
CA LYS A 141 -4.39 8.32 -13.43
C LYS A 141 -3.59 7.04 -13.65
N ILE A 142 -2.28 7.04 -13.33
CA ILE A 142 -1.42 5.86 -13.41
C ILE A 142 -0.97 5.40 -12.02
N PHE A 143 -1.41 4.20 -11.65
CA PHE A 143 -1.02 3.53 -10.41
C PHE A 143 0.03 2.47 -10.69
N VAL A 144 1.02 2.35 -9.81
CA VAL A 144 2.09 1.36 -9.96
C VAL A 144 2.13 0.44 -8.74
N SER A 145 2.15 -0.87 -8.98
CA SER A 145 2.38 -1.89 -7.96
C SER A 145 3.47 -2.88 -8.41
N GLY A 146 3.69 -3.95 -7.63
CA GLY A 146 4.60 -5.02 -8.05
C GLY A 146 6.07 -4.76 -7.69
N GLY A 147 6.46 -5.16 -6.49
CA GLY A 147 7.85 -5.08 -6.03
C GLY A 147 8.40 -3.65 -5.90
N ILE A 148 7.53 -2.71 -5.54
CA ILE A 148 7.90 -1.30 -5.34
C ILE A 148 8.58 -1.12 -3.97
N THR A 149 9.76 -0.52 -3.98
CA THR A 149 10.57 -0.20 -2.79
C THR A 149 10.84 1.30 -2.73
N PRO A 150 11.30 1.86 -1.59
CA PRO A 150 11.69 3.25 -1.51
C PRO A 150 12.71 3.69 -2.57
N GLU A 151 13.66 2.81 -2.91
CA GLU A 151 14.69 3.05 -3.94
C GLU A 151 14.05 3.19 -5.32
N ARG A 152 13.12 2.29 -5.66
CA ARG A 152 12.39 2.36 -6.94
C ARG A 152 11.53 3.62 -7.00
N ILE A 153 10.83 3.98 -5.92
CA ILE A 153 10.05 5.22 -5.89
C ILE A 153 10.94 6.44 -6.15
N ARG A 154 12.11 6.51 -5.52
CA ARG A 154 13.09 7.57 -5.79
C ARG A 154 13.56 7.56 -7.24
N GLN A 155 13.73 6.38 -7.85
CA GLN A 155 14.04 6.27 -9.28
C GLN A 155 12.92 6.82 -10.17
N PHE A 156 11.65 6.43 -9.95
CA PHE A 156 10.51 6.98 -10.69
C PHE A 156 10.46 8.51 -10.58
N ALA A 157 10.66 9.05 -9.37
CA ALA A 157 10.67 10.49 -9.13
C ALA A 157 11.85 11.19 -9.84
N ALA A 158 13.07 10.66 -9.72
CA ALA A 158 14.27 11.22 -10.33
C ALA A 158 14.20 11.22 -11.87
N GLU A 159 13.57 10.21 -12.45
CA GLU A 159 13.34 10.14 -13.89
C GLU A 159 12.12 10.97 -14.32
N GLY A 160 11.34 11.54 -13.41
CA GLY A 160 10.13 12.31 -13.76
C GLY A 160 9.04 11.44 -14.38
N ALA A 161 8.88 10.19 -13.92
CA ALA A 161 7.80 9.33 -14.35
C ALA A 161 6.48 9.73 -13.66
N PRO A 162 5.39 9.98 -14.42
CA PRO A 162 4.13 10.47 -13.89
C PRO A 162 3.35 9.33 -13.21
N VAL A 163 3.61 9.11 -11.92
CA VAL A 163 2.89 8.13 -11.08
C VAL A 163 1.95 8.85 -10.13
N ASP A 164 0.66 8.51 -10.18
CA ASP A 164 -0.39 9.08 -9.34
C ASP A 164 -0.58 8.34 -8.01
N GLY A 165 -0.05 7.12 -7.88
CA GLY A 165 -0.13 6.36 -6.64
C GLY A 165 0.61 5.03 -6.68
N TYR A 166 1.01 4.55 -5.50
CA TYR A 166 1.74 3.30 -5.33
C TYR A 166 0.95 2.27 -4.51
N GLY A 167 0.94 1.02 -4.99
CA GLY A 167 0.51 -0.13 -4.21
C GLY A 167 1.72 -0.91 -3.70
N ILE A 168 1.99 -0.87 -2.40
CA ILE A 168 3.20 -1.47 -1.80
C ILE A 168 2.85 -2.66 -0.91
N GLY A 169 3.40 -3.82 -1.26
CA GLY A 169 3.23 -5.07 -0.52
C GLY A 169 4.46 -5.44 0.32
N SER A 170 5.30 -6.31 -0.24
CA SER A 170 6.40 -6.97 0.46
C SER A 170 7.36 -6.00 1.15
N ALA A 171 7.73 -4.89 0.52
CA ALA A 171 8.64 -3.90 1.10
C ALA A 171 8.17 -3.33 2.44
N ILE A 172 6.86 -3.31 2.71
CA ILE A 172 6.29 -2.92 4.01
C ILE A 172 6.15 -4.16 4.91
N SER A 173 5.55 -5.23 4.39
CA SER A 173 5.20 -6.40 5.20
C SER A 173 6.39 -7.24 5.65
N SER A 174 7.52 -7.16 4.95
CA SER A 174 8.76 -7.85 5.30
C SER A 174 9.77 -6.94 6.00
N ALA A 175 9.34 -5.77 6.50
CA ALA A 175 10.22 -4.90 7.27
C ALA A 175 10.75 -5.66 8.50
N PRO A 176 12.06 -5.61 8.77
CA PRO A 176 12.62 -6.30 9.92
C PRO A 176 12.03 -5.73 11.21
N PRO A 177 11.77 -6.58 12.22
CA PRO A 177 11.30 -6.11 13.52
C PRO A 177 12.34 -5.19 14.17
N ILE A 178 11.88 -4.26 15.01
CA ILE A 178 12.76 -3.48 15.87
C ILE A 178 13.03 -4.32 17.12
N ASP A 179 14.30 -4.59 17.42
CA ASP A 179 14.74 -5.38 18.57
C ASP A 179 14.60 -4.60 19.88
N PHE A 180 13.36 -4.44 20.34
CA PHE A 180 13.06 -3.89 21.65
C PHE A 180 13.42 -4.86 22.76
N THR A 181 14.07 -4.34 23.80
CA THR A 181 14.34 -5.06 25.04
C THR A 181 13.66 -4.34 26.19
N ALA A 182 13.12 -5.11 27.15
CA ALA A 182 12.56 -4.57 28.38
C ALA A 182 13.51 -4.90 29.53
N ASP A 183 14.00 -3.87 30.22
CA ASP A 183 14.98 -4.00 31.30
C ASP A 183 14.49 -3.29 32.56
N ILE A 184 14.71 -3.92 33.73
CA ILE A 184 14.54 -3.25 35.02
C ILE A 184 15.65 -2.20 35.16
N LYS A 185 15.24 -0.97 35.50
CA LYS A 185 16.12 0.19 35.67
C LYS A 185 16.14 0.71 37.12
N ALA A 186 15.17 0.30 37.93
CA ALA A 186 15.10 0.59 39.36
C ALA A 186 14.23 -0.45 40.07
N VAL A 187 14.56 -0.75 41.33
CA VAL A 187 13.78 -1.61 42.22
C VAL A 187 13.53 -0.82 43.51
N GLU A 188 12.25 -0.66 43.89
CA GLU A 188 11.86 0.11 45.09
C GLU A 188 12.46 1.54 45.11
N GLY A 189 12.53 2.18 43.95
CA GLY A 189 13.12 3.52 43.80
C GLY A 189 14.66 3.55 43.77
N ARG A 190 15.35 2.45 44.06
CA ARG A 190 16.82 2.36 43.97
C ARG A 190 17.25 2.10 42.52
N PRO A 191 18.09 2.97 41.91
CA PRO A 191 18.64 2.74 40.57
C PRO A 191 19.48 1.46 40.50
N ILE A 192 19.08 0.50 39.66
CA ILE A 192 19.81 -0.76 39.44
C ILE A 192 19.53 -1.27 38.02
N ALA A 193 20.51 -1.89 37.36
CA ALA A 193 20.36 -2.47 36.03
C ALA A 193 21.40 -3.59 35.80
N LYS A 194 21.12 -4.45 34.80
CA LYS A 194 22.10 -5.45 34.32
C LYS A 194 23.26 -4.80 33.56
N ARG A 195 24.34 -5.55 33.36
CA ARG A 195 25.49 -5.12 32.53
C ARG A 195 25.03 -4.68 31.13
N GLY A 196 25.60 -3.59 30.63
CA GLY A 196 25.25 -2.99 29.33
C GLY A 196 24.01 -2.08 29.35
N ARG A 197 23.43 -1.79 30.53
CA ARG A 197 22.33 -0.83 30.70
C ARG A 197 22.66 0.15 31.81
N LEU A 198 22.32 1.42 31.59
CA LEU A 198 22.47 2.47 32.62
C LEU A 198 21.42 2.24 33.73
N PRO A 199 21.76 2.27 35.02
CA PRO A 199 20.76 2.25 36.09
C PRO A 199 20.01 3.59 36.17
N GLY A 200 18.79 3.57 36.71
CA GLY A 200 17.96 4.76 36.94
C GLY A 200 16.98 5.07 35.81
N ILE A 201 15.93 5.84 36.12
CA ILE A 201 14.94 6.26 35.13
C ILE A 201 15.65 7.05 34.03
N THR A 202 15.48 6.66 32.77
CA THR A 202 15.97 7.42 31.63
C THR A 202 14.85 8.35 31.15
N PRO A 203 14.97 9.68 31.34
CA PRO A 203 13.97 10.61 30.87
C PRO A 203 13.90 10.56 29.35
N ASN A 204 12.70 10.39 28.81
CA ASN A 204 12.47 10.52 27.38
C ASN A 204 11.24 11.41 27.18
N PRO A 205 11.40 12.62 26.62
CA PRO A 205 10.31 13.57 26.48
C PRO A 205 9.19 13.07 25.55
N ARG A 206 9.45 12.04 24.73
CA ARG A 206 8.46 11.40 23.86
C ARG A 206 7.64 10.31 24.57
N LEU A 207 8.04 9.89 25.77
CA LEU A 207 7.33 8.87 26.54
C LEU A 207 6.36 9.52 27.53
N LYS A 208 5.17 8.93 27.66
CA LYS A 208 4.18 9.29 28.68
C LYS A 208 4.03 8.14 29.66
N ARG A 209 3.96 8.46 30.96
CA ARG A 209 3.71 7.46 31.99
C ARG A 209 2.29 6.92 31.82
N VAL A 210 2.18 5.63 31.51
CA VAL A 210 0.90 4.93 31.46
C VAL A 210 0.61 4.37 32.84
N LYS A 211 -0.50 4.79 33.47
CA LYS A 211 -1.01 4.13 34.67
C LYS A 211 -1.68 2.83 34.25
N LEU A 212 -1.01 1.70 34.49
CA LEU A 212 -1.64 0.40 34.30
C LEU A 212 -2.75 0.24 35.34
N ARG A 213 -3.93 -0.24 34.92
CA ARG A 213 -4.97 -0.63 35.87
C ARG A 213 -4.41 -1.78 36.74
N PRO A 214 -4.69 -1.80 38.05
CA PRO A 214 -4.33 -2.95 38.88
C PRO A 214 -4.93 -4.21 38.23
N ARG A 215 -4.13 -5.26 38.06
CA ARG A 215 -4.70 -6.58 37.79
C ARG A 215 -5.55 -6.93 39.02
N SER A 216 -6.83 -7.23 38.82
CA SER A 216 -7.59 -7.99 39.80
C SER A 216 -6.80 -9.28 40.05
N LYS A 217 -6.44 -9.55 41.31
CA LYS A 217 -5.89 -10.86 41.66
C LYS A 217 -6.93 -11.91 41.25
N PRO A 218 -6.53 -13.05 40.64
CA PRO A 218 -7.41 -14.22 40.62
C PRO A 218 -7.82 -14.51 42.06
N GLU A 219 -9.10 -14.73 42.30
CA GLU A 219 -9.58 -15.25 43.59
C GLU A 219 -8.90 -16.61 43.83
N GLU A 220 -8.34 -16.80 45.03
CA GLU A 220 -7.71 -18.05 45.50
C GLU A 220 -8.76 -19.15 45.74
#